data_AF-A0A1H3QK07-F1
#
_entry.id   AF-A0A1H3QK07-F1
#
_cell.length_a   1.000
_cell.length_b   1.000
_cell.length_c   1.000
_cell.angle_alpha   90.00
_cell.angle_beta   90.00
_cell.angle_gamma   90.00
#
_symmetry.space_group_name_H-M   'P 1'
#
loop_
_entity.id
_entity.type
_entity.pdbx_description
1 polymer ?
#
loop_
_entity_poly.entity_id
_entity_poly.type
_entity_poly.pdbx_seq_one_letter_code
_entity_poly.pdbx_strand_id
1 'polypeptide(L)'
;MSSRYQPTAQEIADLESAHRQTSDKRYADRLKTVYLLGKGWSVTQVAEALMIDRETVRNHYHYKRYRKGGLSALQKFEVGSSESFLNELQKQALDQHLHKNLYLTAKEIAHYIEQT
;
A
#
# COMPACT_ATOMS: atom_id res chain seq x y z
N MET A 1 25.72 2.11 -6.60
CA MET A 1 25.82 0.82 -5.88
C MET A 1 24.73 0.80 -4.82
N SER A 2 23.63 0.08 -5.07
CA SER A 2 22.52 0.02 -4.12
C SER A 2 22.94 -0.83 -2.93
N SER A 3 23.11 -0.19 -1.77
CA SER A 3 23.45 -0.86 -0.52
C SER A 3 22.42 -1.97 -0.25
N ARG A 4 22.88 -3.22 -0.31
CA ARG A 4 22.08 -4.42 -0.13
C ARG A 4 21.83 -4.55 1.37
N TYR A 5 20.72 -4.02 1.87
CA TYR A 5 20.40 -4.15 3.28
C TYR A 5 20.06 -5.62 3.60
N GLN A 6 20.61 -6.12 4.69
CA GLN A 6 20.47 -7.50 5.11
C GLN A 6 19.65 -7.49 6.40
N PRO A 7 18.43 -8.04 6.40
CA PRO A 7 17.66 -8.18 7.61
C PRO A 7 18.43 -8.99 8.64
N THR A 8 18.40 -8.52 9.89
CA THR A 8 18.96 -9.22 11.04
C THR A 8 18.22 -10.52 11.32
N ALA A 9 18.82 -11.43 12.08
CA ALA A 9 18.18 -12.68 12.47
C ALA A 9 16.85 -12.46 13.21
N GLN A 10 16.76 -11.39 14.01
CA GLN A 10 15.53 -11.01 14.71
C GLN A 10 14.44 -10.57 13.74
N GLU A 11 14.76 -9.69 12.78
CA GLU A 11 13.81 -9.24 11.76
C GLU A 11 13.28 -10.42 10.92
N ILE A 12 14.14 -11.39 10.61
CA ILE A 12 13.75 -12.62 9.91
C ILE A 12 12.76 -13.42 10.77
N ALA A 13 13.03 -13.60 12.06
CA ALA A 13 12.12 -14.32 12.97
C ALA A 13 10.77 -13.60 13.10
N ASP A 14 10.79 -12.26 13.17
CA ASP A 14 9.58 -11.45 13.25
C ASP A 14 8.73 -11.55 11.97
N LEU A 15 9.38 -11.55 10.79
CA LEU A 15 8.72 -11.76 9.49
C LEU A 15 8.08 -13.15 9.39
N GLU A 16 8.77 -14.20 9.86
CA GLU A 16 8.24 -15.57 9.89
C GLU A 16 7.04 -15.70 10.84
N SER A 17 7.13 -15.12 12.03
CA SER A 17 6.03 -15.11 13.00
C SER A 17 4.80 -14.37 12.46
N ALA A 18 5.00 -13.17 11.88
CA ALA A 18 3.93 -12.39 11.26
C ALA A 18 3.29 -13.12 10.07
N HIS A 19 4.09 -13.85 9.28
CA HIS A 19 3.60 -14.65 8.15
C HIS A 19 2.71 -15.80 8.60
N ARG A 20 3.07 -16.50 9.68
CA ARG A 20 2.26 -17.60 10.23
C ARG A 20 0.93 -17.13 10.82
N GLN A 21 0.89 -15.93 11.38
CA GLN A 21 -0.30 -15.38 12.04
C GLN A 21 -1.28 -14.71 11.08
N THR A 22 -0.84 -14.34 9.87
CA THR A 22 -1.70 -13.63 8.93
C THR A 22 -2.51 -14.56 8.02
N SER A 23 -3.78 -14.22 7.85
CA SER A 23 -4.67 -14.81 6.84
C SER A 23 -4.76 -13.98 5.54
N ASP A 24 -4.25 -12.74 5.55
CA ASP A 24 -4.25 -11.87 4.37
C ASP A 24 -3.13 -12.30 3.41
N LYS A 25 -3.54 -12.91 2.28
CA LYS A 25 -2.64 -13.35 1.21
C LYS A 25 -1.73 -12.22 0.72
N ARG A 26 -2.27 -11.00 0.56
CA ARG A 26 -1.48 -9.86 0.06
C ARG A 26 -0.45 -9.41 1.10
N TYR A 27 -0.79 -9.45 2.39
CA TYR A 27 0.18 -9.15 3.44
C TYR A 27 1.24 -10.24 3.56
N ALA A 28 0.83 -11.51 3.46
CA ALA A 28 1.75 -12.64 3.42
C ALA A 28 2.78 -12.53 2.29
N ASP A 29 2.37 -12.16 1.08
CA ASP A 29 3.30 -12.01 -0.05
C ASP A 29 4.25 -10.82 0.11
N ARG A 30 3.78 -9.73 0.73
CA ARG A 30 4.64 -8.60 1.13
C ARG A 30 5.73 -9.03 2.13
N LEU A 31 5.37 -9.83 3.14
CA LEU A 31 6.30 -10.38 4.12
C LEU A 31 7.32 -11.32 3.45
N LYS A 32 6.85 -12.26 2.63
CA LYS A 32 7.72 -13.18 1.87
C LYS A 32 8.68 -12.44 0.94
N THR A 33 8.25 -11.35 0.32
CA THR A 33 9.12 -10.54 -0.55
C THR A 33 10.31 -10.01 0.25
N VAL A 34 10.09 -9.39 1.41
CA VAL A 34 11.17 -8.86 2.26
C VAL A 34 12.06 -9.99 2.79
N TYR A 35 11.46 -11.11 3.19
CA TYR A 35 12.17 -12.29 3.65
C TYR A 35 13.12 -12.86 2.59
N LEU A 36 12.61 -13.16 1.39
CA LEU A 36 13.39 -13.78 0.31
C LEU A 36 14.50 -12.85 -0.20
N LEU A 37 14.20 -11.56 -0.35
CA LEU A 37 15.23 -10.56 -0.68
C LEU A 37 16.32 -10.49 0.40
N GLY A 38 15.92 -10.58 1.68
CA GLY A 38 16.85 -10.65 2.81
C GLY A 38 17.73 -11.89 2.82
N LYS A 39 17.21 -13.02 2.34
CA LYS A 39 17.97 -14.26 2.11
C LYS A 39 18.89 -14.20 0.87
N GLY A 40 18.91 -13.07 0.15
CA GLY A 40 19.79 -12.84 -1.00
C GLY A 40 19.20 -13.24 -2.35
N TRP A 41 17.92 -13.62 -2.40
CA TRP A 41 17.25 -13.91 -3.67
C TRP A 41 17.23 -12.67 -4.57
N SER A 42 17.32 -12.90 -5.88
CA SER A 42 17.15 -11.82 -6.85
C SER A 42 15.69 -11.39 -6.95
N VAL A 43 15.47 -10.13 -7.32
CA VAL A 43 14.14 -9.57 -7.62
C VAL A 43 13.36 -10.46 -8.58
N THR A 44 14.03 -11.01 -9.60
CA THR A 44 13.44 -11.92 -10.58
C THR A 44 12.95 -13.21 -9.93
N GLN A 45 13.78 -13.87 -9.13
CA GLN A 45 13.41 -15.11 -8.44
C GLN A 45 12.24 -14.90 -7.48
N VAL A 46 12.20 -13.77 -6.79
CA VAL A 46 11.09 -13.42 -5.89
C VAL A 46 9.80 -13.18 -6.68
N ALA A 47 9.87 -12.44 -7.78
CA ALA A 47 8.73 -12.18 -8.64
C ALA A 47 8.14 -13.48 -9.23
N GLU A 48 9.00 -14.40 -9.68
CA GLU A 48 8.61 -15.71 -10.19
C GLU A 48 8.00 -16.60 -9.09
N ALA A 49 8.65 -16.69 -7.93
CA ALA A 49 8.18 -17.54 -6.82
C ALA A 49 6.85 -17.07 -6.21
N LEU A 50 6.61 -15.76 -6.19
CA LEU A 50 5.39 -15.17 -5.64
C LEU A 50 4.33 -14.86 -6.72
N MET A 51 4.65 -15.10 -8.00
CA MET A 51 3.79 -14.76 -9.15
C MET A 51 3.31 -13.30 -9.13
N ILE A 52 4.21 -12.37 -8.77
CA ILE A 52 3.93 -10.94 -8.72
C ILE A 52 4.72 -10.18 -9.78
N ASP A 53 4.21 -9.00 -10.12
CA ASP A 53 4.86 -8.14 -11.10
C ASP A 53 6.29 -7.75 -10.65
N ARG A 54 7.24 -7.89 -11.58
CA ARG A 54 8.66 -7.67 -11.30
C ARG A 54 8.93 -6.23 -10.92
N GLU A 55 8.18 -5.26 -11.45
CA GLU A 55 8.37 -3.83 -11.14
C GLU A 55 7.97 -3.50 -9.71
N THR A 56 6.90 -4.15 -9.21
CA THR A 56 6.47 -4.07 -7.81
C THR A 56 7.59 -4.52 -6.84
N VAL A 57 8.31 -5.59 -7.19
CA VAL A 57 9.47 -6.08 -6.43
C VAL A 57 10.70 -5.18 -6.66
N ARG A 58 10.98 -4.80 -7.92
CA ARG A 58 12.15 -4.02 -8.36
C ARG A 58 12.20 -2.64 -7.74
N ASN A 59 11.05 -1.99 -7.57
CA ASN A 59 10.98 -0.68 -6.94
C ASN A 59 11.35 -0.71 -5.45
N HIS A 60 11.72 -1.90 -4.92
CA HIS A 60 12.03 -2.12 -3.51
C HIS A 60 10.90 -1.56 -2.64
N TYR A 61 9.66 -1.57 -3.14
CA TYR A 61 8.59 -0.80 -2.53
C TYR A 61 8.25 -1.34 -1.15
N HIS A 62 8.09 -2.66 -1.06
CA HIS A 62 7.91 -3.38 0.21
C HIS A 62 9.10 -3.19 1.14
N TYR A 63 10.30 -3.18 0.58
CA TYR A 63 11.52 -3.08 1.36
C TYR A 63 11.80 -1.68 1.90
N LYS A 64 11.60 -0.63 1.10
CA LYS A 64 11.65 0.77 1.52
C LYS A 64 10.60 1.06 2.59
N ARG A 65 9.41 0.46 2.46
CA ARG A 65 8.35 0.54 3.48
C ARG A 65 8.76 -0.16 4.76
N TYR A 66 9.30 -1.38 4.67
CA TYR A 66 9.80 -2.11 5.82
C TYR A 66 10.91 -1.34 6.56
N ARG A 67 11.88 -0.75 5.84
CA ARG A 67 12.89 0.12 6.46
C ARG A 67 12.34 1.38 7.14
N LYS A 68 11.19 1.88 6.69
CA LYS A 68 10.57 3.09 7.27
C LYS A 68 9.72 2.82 8.50
N GLY A 69 9.09 1.66 8.62
CA GLY A 69 8.13 1.40 9.70
C GLY A 69 7.88 -0.07 10.01
N GLY A 70 8.82 -0.94 9.68
CA GLY A 70 8.81 -2.37 10.01
C GLY A 70 7.58 -3.11 9.48
N LEU A 71 7.09 -4.04 10.29
CA LEU A 71 5.92 -4.87 9.98
C LEU A 71 4.65 -4.05 9.78
N SER A 72 4.42 -3.03 10.62
CA SER A 72 3.22 -2.17 10.53
C SER A 72 3.13 -1.44 9.19
N ALA A 73 4.26 -0.98 8.65
CA ALA A 73 4.33 -0.35 7.33
C ALA A 73 4.11 -1.33 6.17
N LEU A 74 4.39 -2.62 6.38
CA LEU A 74 4.04 -3.66 5.42
C LEU A 74 2.56 -4.03 5.48
N GLN A 75 1.91 -3.91 6.63
CA GLN A 75 0.50 -4.28 6.80
C GLN A 75 -0.43 -3.29 6.11
N LYS A 76 -0.16 -1.99 6.27
CA LYS A 76 -0.95 -0.93 5.63
C LYS A 76 -0.65 -0.84 4.13
N PHE A 77 -1.59 -1.27 3.30
CA PHE A 77 -1.62 -0.91 1.88
C PHE A 77 -2.38 0.41 1.72
N GLU A 78 -1.86 1.47 2.34
CA GLU A 78 -2.24 2.83 1.93
C GLU A 78 -1.60 3.03 0.54
N VAL A 79 -2.29 2.57 -0.51
CA VAL A 79 -2.30 3.36 -1.74
C VAL A 79 -2.88 4.66 -1.26
N GLY A 80 -2.07 5.70 -1.17
CA GLY A 80 -2.58 7.01 -0.81
C GLY A 80 -3.72 7.29 -1.78
N SER A 81 -4.96 7.20 -1.29
CA SER A 81 -6.01 8.00 -1.86
C SER A 81 -5.42 9.40 -1.84
N SER A 82 -5.37 10.06 -3.00
CA SER A 82 -5.10 11.49 -3.01
C SER A 82 -5.97 12.11 -1.93
N GLU A 83 -5.38 12.99 -1.10
CA GLU A 83 -6.17 13.80 -0.20
C GLU A 83 -7.25 14.47 -1.05
N SER A 84 -8.50 14.32 -0.63
CA SER A 84 -9.61 14.95 -1.35
C SER A 84 -9.35 16.45 -1.38
N PHE A 85 -9.50 17.07 -2.54
CA PHE A 85 -9.49 18.54 -2.64
C PHE A 85 -10.59 19.21 -1.80
N LEU A 86 -11.59 18.44 -1.37
CA LEU A 86 -12.66 18.87 -0.48
C LEU A 86 -12.24 18.82 0.98
N ASN A 87 -12.51 19.90 1.70
CA ASN A 87 -12.45 19.91 3.16
C ASN A 87 -13.64 19.14 3.77
N GLU A 88 -13.59 18.82 5.06
CA GLU A 88 -14.63 18.03 5.72
C GLU A 88 -16.02 18.71 5.71
N LEU A 89 -16.08 20.04 5.73
CA LEU A 89 -17.32 20.79 5.64
C LEU A 89 -17.94 20.70 4.24
N GLN A 90 -17.12 20.80 3.19
CA GLN A 90 -17.54 20.66 1.80
C GLN A 90 -17.99 19.23 1.50
N LYS A 91 -17.36 18.21 2.11
CA LYS A 91 -17.83 16.83 2.02
C LYS A 91 -19.21 16.66 2.64
N GLN A 92 -19.43 17.19 3.84
CA GLN A 92 -20.73 17.12 4.52
C GLN A 92 -21.81 17.88 3.75
N ALA A 93 -21.50 19.08 3.24
CA ALA A 93 -22.41 19.86 2.42
C ALA A 93 -22.77 19.15 1.11
N LEU A 94 -21.78 18.55 0.45
CA LEU A 94 -21.99 17.75 -0.76
C LEU A 94 -22.85 16.52 -0.48
N ASP A 95 -22.59 15.80 0.61
CA ASP A 95 -23.34 14.60 0.97
C ASP A 95 -24.82 14.93 1.24
N GLN A 96 -25.10 15.99 2.01
CA GLN A 96 -26.46 16.47 2.24
C GLN A 96 -27.16 16.93 0.95
N HIS A 97 -26.39 17.51 0.02
CA HIS A 97 -26.92 18.01 -1.24
C HIS A 97 -27.26 16.87 -2.21
N LEU A 98 -26.40 15.85 -2.30
CA LEU A 98 -26.62 14.65 -3.11
C LEU A 98 -27.80 13.79 -2.61
N HIS A 99 -28.11 13.84 -1.31
CA HIS A 99 -29.31 13.21 -0.78
C HIS A 99 -30.62 13.88 -1.24
N LYS A 100 -30.57 15.16 -1.64
CA LYS A 100 -31.75 15.93 -2.04
C LYS A 100 -31.83 16.14 -3.56
N ASN A 101 -30.70 16.12 -4.25
CA ASN A 101 -30.59 16.44 -5.67
C ASN A 101 -29.88 15.31 -6.42
N LEU A 102 -30.58 14.72 -7.38
CA LEU A 102 -30.02 13.74 -8.31
C LEU A 102 -29.44 14.46 -9.53
N TYR A 103 -28.15 14.33 -9.73
CA TYR A 103 -27.45 14.84 -10.89
C TYR A 103 -27.37 13.80 -11.99
N LEU A 104 -27.51 14.24 -13.24
CA LEU A 104 -27.36 13.37 -14.40
C LEU A 104 -25.89 13.18 -14.77
N THR A 105 -25.03 14.15 -14.42
CA THR A 105 -23.60 14.09 -14.74
C THR A 105 -22.69 14.56 -13.61
N ALA A 106 -21.48 14.00 -13.56
CA ALA A 106 -20.44 14.40 -12.61
C ALA A 106 -19.97 15.86 -12.78
N LYS A 107 -20.19 16.47 -13.96
CA LYS A 107 -19.84 17.87 -14.21
C LYS A 107 -20.70 18.85 -13.41
N GLU A 108 -21.98 18.52 -13.24
CA GLU A 108 -22.91 19.35 -12.47
C GLU A 108 -22.53 19.35 -10.99
N ILE A 109 -22.06 18.20 -10.48
CA ILE A 109 -21.53 18.07 -9.13
C ILE A 109 -20.26 18.92 -8.95
N ALA A 110 -19.33 18.89 -9.92
CA ALA A 110 -18.12 19.70 -9.89
C ALA A 110 -18.44 21.21 -9.90
N HIS A 111 -19.41 21.64 -10.70
CA HIS A 111 -19.86 23.03 -10.74
C HIS A 111 -20.45 23.51 -9.41
N TYR A 112 -21.25 22.67 -8.75
CA TYR A 112 -21.78 22.97 -7.41
C TYR A 112 -20.67 23.14 -6.38
N ILE A 113 -19.67 22.26 -6.42
CA ILE A 113 -18.49 22.32 -5.54
C ILE A 113 -17.68 23.60 -5.80
N GLU A 114 -17.50 24.04 -7.05
CA GLU A 114 -16.78 25.28 -7.37
C GLU A 114 -17.51 26.54 -6.88
N GLN A 115 -18.84 26.49 -6.74
CA GLN A 115 -19.66 27.59 -6.26
C GLN A 115 -19.82 27.63 -4.73
N THR A 116 -19.32 26.62 -4.00
CA THR A 116 -19.52 26.45 -2.54
C THR A 116 -18.21 26.45 -1.75
#